data_AF-A0A7S2RBR6-F1
#
_entry.id   AF-A0A7S2RBR6-F1
#
_cell.length_a   1.000
_cell.length_b   1.000
_cell.length_c   1.000
_cell.angle_alpha   90.00
_cell.angle_beta   90.00
_cell.angle_gamma   90.00
#
_symmetry.space_group_name_H-M   'P 1'
#
loop_
_entity.id
_entity.type
_entity.pdbx_description
1 polymer ?
#
loop_
_entity_poly.entity_id
_entity_poly.type
_entity_poly.pdbx_seq_one_letter_code
_entity_poly.pdbx_strand_id
1 'polypeptide(L)'
;MKEADIIASLYANRNIIFGVKLGSKYNNDDNDLVEAAMPLLEAALNDCAVEGEQPHALAALNGLSTWVQSSLENNEDASSSSNVLKEMKSNAENNNDPNSKVVLEAITAIATGIPRPGHSVIGVGTYRDGKDAWQALAKEYASLPTTDEYYNTKEATLYRTAGGEILNIEHLADTNEAYLKEAGGAMARFIFW
;
A
#
# COMPACT_ATOMS: atom_id res chain seq x y z
N MET A 1 30.49 18.48 -16.83
CA MET A 1 29.39 17.59 -17.23
C MET A 1 28.17 18.06 -16.47
N LYS A 2 27.14 18.62 -17.14
CA LYS A 2 25.91 18.99 -16.42
C LYS A 2 25.18 17.70 -16.06
N GLU A 3 24.84 17.55 -14.79
CA GLU A 3 24.02 16.45 -14.32
C GLU A 3 22.70 16.47 -15.10
N ALA A 4 22.32 15.33 -15.69
CA ALA A 4 21.05 15.23 -16.40
C ALA A 4 19.91 15.42 -15.40
N ASP A 5 18.95 16.27 -15.75
CA ASP A 5 17.79 16.50 -14.88
C ASP A 5 16.88 15.27 -14.96
N ILE A 6 16.84 14.48 -13.89
CA ILE A 6 15.99 13.30 -13.82
C ILE A 6 14.57 13.76 -13.54
N ILE A 7 13.64 13.46 -14.44
CA ILE A 7 12.22 13.81 -14.32
C ILE A 7 11.48 12.77 -13.48
N ALA A 8 11.62 11.50 -13.86
CA ALA A 8 11.11 10.35 -13.13
C ALA A 8 12.08 9.17 -13.28
N SER A 9 11.98 8.22 -12.37
CA SER A 9 12.74 6.97 -12.40
C SER A 9 11.88 5.82 -11.89
N LEU A 10 12.07 4.63 -12.45
CA LEU A 10 11.55 3.37 -11.92
C LEU A 10 12.60 2.28 -12.10
N TYR A 11 12.40 1.16 -11.42
CA TYR A 11 13.23 -0.04 -11.58
C TYR A 11 12.41 -1.13 -12.26
N ALA A 12 13.04 -1.84 -13.19
CA ALA A 12 12.51 -3.04 -13.79
C ALA A 12 13.52 -4.17 -13.60
N ASN A 13 13.06 -5.33 -13.13
CA ASN A 13 13.87 -6.54 -12.99
C ASN A 13 13.04 -7.73 -13.47
N ARG A 14 13.46 -8.33 -14.59
CA ARG A 14 12.66 -9.32 -15.35
C ARG A 14 11.29 -8.71 -15.68
N ASN A 15 10.22 -9.41 -15.37
CA ASN A 15 8.85 -8.96 -15.54
C ASN A 15 8.28 -8.12 -14.38
N ILE A 16 9.10 -7.60 -13.45
CA ILE A 16 8.60 -6.85 -12.28
C ILE A 16 9.11 -5.41 -12.29
N ILE A 17 8.18 -4.46 -12.22
CA ILE A 17 8.41 -3.02 -12.14
C ILE A 17 8.13 -2.51 -10.71
N PHE A 18 8.97 -1.63 -10.16
CA PHE A 18 8.80 -1.11 -8.81
C PHE A 18 9.58 0.19 -8.57
N GLY A 19 9.27 0.88 -7.47
CA GLY A 19 10.07 1.99 -6.94
C GLY A 19 10.06 3.24 -7.83
N VAL A 20 8.87 3.63 -8.28
CA VAL A 20 8.66 4.82 -9.09
C VAL A 20 8.88 6.07 -8.23
N LYS A 21 9.68 7.00 -8.74
CA LYS A 21 10.02 8.25 -8.06
C LYS A 21 10.03 9.40 -9.04
N LEU A 22 9.58 10.57 -8.57
CA LEU A 22 9.79 11.84 -9.23
C LEU A 22 11.15 12.44 -8.89
N GLY A 23 11.70 13.21 -9.81
CA GLY A 23 12.90 14.02 -9.57
C GLY A 23 12.65 15.14 -8.56
N SER A 24 13.68 15.50 -7.80
CA SER A 24 13.61 16.49 -6.70
C SER A 24 13.10 17.89 -7.07
N LYS A 25 13.00 18.23 -8.36
CA LYS A 25 12.52 19.52 -8.86
C LYS A 25 11.02 19.55 -9.16
N TYR A 26 10.37 18.40 -9.17
CA TYR A 26 8.94 18.28 -9.41
C TYR A 26 8.22 18.31 -8.06
N ASN A 27 7.03 18.91 -8.04
CA ASN A 27 6.18 18.82 -6.87
C ASN A 27 5.76 17.36 -6.72
N ASN A 28 5.69 16.87 -5.48
CA ASN A 28 5.14 15.55 -5.20
C ASN A 28 3.60 15.61 -5.29
N ASP A 29 3.04 16.08 -6.42
CA ASP A 29 1.63 15.90 -6.77
C ASP A 29 1.49 14.55 -7.51
N ASP A 30 0.32 13.95 -7.41
CA ASP A 30 0.00 12.66 -8.03
C ASP A 30 -0.19 12.80 -9.53
N ASN A 31 -0.76 13.93 -9.97
CA ASN A 31 -0.84 14.24 -11.40
C ASN A 31 0.55 14.39 -12.02
N ASP A 32 1.47 15.05 -11.31
CA ASP A 32 2.87 15.18 -11.74
C ASP A 32 3.54 13.82 -11.87
N LEU A 33 3.29 12.89 -10.92
CA LEU A 33 3.88 11.55 -10.95
C LEU A 33 3.33 10.75 -12.12
N VAL A 34 2.02 10.75 -12.34
CA VAL A 34 1.40 10.02 -13.45
C VAL A 34 1.89 10.57 -14.78
N GLU A 35 1.84 11.88 -14.99
CA GLU A 35 2.26 12.51 -16.24
C GLU A 35 3.75 12.24 -16.54
N ALA A 36 4.61 12.37 -15.54
CA ALA A 36 6.05 12.19 -15.70
C ALA A 36 6.47 10.72 -15.86
N ALA A 37 5.85 9.80 -15.11
CA ALA A 37 6.28 8.41 -15.06
C ALA A 37 5.56 7.52 -16.08
N MET A 38 4.40 7.92 -16.63
CA MET A 38 3.65 7.08 -17.57
C MET A 38 4.46 6.65 -18.79
N PRO A 39 5.18 7.54 -19.51
CA PRO A 39 5.95 7.10 -20.68
C PRO A 39 7.06 6.10 -20.33
N LEU A 40 7.65 6.25 -19.14
CA LEU A 40 8.69 5.35 -18.65
C LEU A 40 8.10 3.98 -18.24
N LEU A 41 6.92 4.00 -17.61
CA LEU A 41 6.18 2.79 -17.27
C LEU A 41 5.77 2.01 -18.53
N GLU A 42 5.22 2.68 -19.54
CA GLU A 42 4.84 2.03 -20.81
C GLU A 42 6.05 1.37 -21.50
N ALA A 43 7.20 2.05 -21.52
CA ALA A 43 8.43 1.48 -22.06
C ALA A 43 8.86 0.23 -21.25
N ALA A 44 8.84 0.32 -19.93
CA ALA A 44 9.21 -0.80 -19.05
C ALA A 44 8.24 -1.98 -19.18
N LEU A 45 6.93 -1.74 -19.31
CA LEU A 45 5.94 -2.80 -19.51
C LEU A 45 6.17 -3.55 -20.82
N ASN A 46 6.48 -2.85 -21.90
CA ASN A 46 6.83 -3.47 -23.18
C ASN A 46 8.10 -4.32 -23.07
N ASP A 47 9.13 -3.82 -22.39
CA ASP A 47 10.38 -4.56 -22.16
C ASP A 47 10.15 -5.78 -21.25
N CYS A 48 9.33 -5.65 -20.21
CA CYS A 48 8.96 -6.74 -19.31
C CYS A 48 8.11 -7.83 -19.98
N ALA A 49 7.39 -7.51 -21.05
CA ALA A 49 6.57 -8.44 -21.81
C ALA A 49 7.37 -9.23 -22.88
N VAL A 50 8.65 -8.88 -23.06
CA VAL A 50 9.54 -9.57 -24.01
C VAL A 50 9.60 -11.07 -23.63
N GLU A 51 9.60 -11.93 -24.65
CA GLU A 51 9.54 -13.40 -24.50
C GLU A 51 8.22 -13.96 -23.95
N GLY A 52 7.16 -13.14 -23.87
CA GLY A 52 5.83 -13.58 -23.46
C GLY A 52 5.67 -13.73 -21.95
N GLU A 53 6.57 -13.12 -21.16
CA GLU A 53 6.37 -12.98 -19.72
C GLU A 53 5.21 -12.01 -19.43
N GLN A 54 4.47 -12.24 -18.34
CA GLN A 54 3.40 -11.34 -17.92
C GLN A 54 4.00 -10.21 -17.05
N PRO A 55 3.88 -8.93 -17.43
CA PRO A 55 4.39 -7.83 -16.63
C PRO A 55 3.61 -7.67 -15.33
N HIS A 56 4.34 -7.47 -14.24
CA HIS A 56 3.82 -7.16 -12.92
C HIS A 56 4.44 -5.86 -12.40
N ALA A 57 3.76 -5.21 -11.45
CA ALA A 57 4.36 -4.13 -10.69
C ALA A 57 4.13 -4.28 -9.18
N LEU A 58 5.02 -3.70 -8.36
CA LEU A 58 4.87 -3.62 -6.91
C LEU A 58 4.75 -2.17 -6.50
N ALA A 59 3.57 -1.79 -6.01
CA ALA A 59 3.29 -0.48 -5.49
C ALA A 59 3.54 -0.42 -3.98
N ALA A 60 4.34 0.55 -3.56
CA ALA A 60 4.42 1.00 -2.19
C ALA A 60 3.08 1.64 -1.76
N LEU A 61 2.72 1.40 -0.51
CA LEU A 61 1.46 1.82 0.11
C LEU A 61 1.73 2.79 1.27
N ASN A 62 2.59 3.78 1.03
CA ASN A 62 2.93 4.80 2.03
C ASN A 62 1.64 5.45 2.59
N GLY A 63 1.64 5.79 3.89
CA GLY A 63 0.46 6.32 4.57
C GLY A 63 -0.66 5.31 4.88
N LEU A 64 -0.54 4.02 4.52
CA LEU A 64 -1.53 3.00 4.87
C LEU A 64 -1.76 2.92 6.38
N SER A 65 -0.71 2.91 7.20
CA SER A 65 -0.82 2.88 8.66
C SER A 65 -1.60 4.08 9.20
N THR A 66 -1.30 5.28 8.69
CA THR A 66 -1.99 6.52 9.05
C THR A 66 -3.47 6.47 8.66
N TRP A 67 -3.78 5.98 7.46
CA TRP A 67 -5.17 5.82 7.02
C TRP A 67 -5.96 4.82 7.89
N VAL A 68 -5.34 3.69 8.24
CA VAL A 68 -5.96 2.71 9.15
C VAL A 68 -6.15 3.33 10.54
N GLN A 69 -5.17 4.06 11.06
CA GLN A 69 -5.27 4.75 12.35
C GLN A 69 -6.43 5.75 12.37
N SER A 70 -6.52 6.63 11.37
CA SER A 70 -7.62 7.58 11.25
C SER A 70 -8.98 6.88 11.13
N SER A 71 -9.03 5.75 10.42
CA SER A 71 -10.24 4.91 10.34
C SER A 71 -10.61 4.22 11.67
N LEU A 72 -9.63 3.93 12.53
CA LEU A 72 -9.86 3.37 13.86
C LEU A 72 -10.47 4.41 14.81
N GLU A 73 -10.00 5.66 14.73
CA GLU A 73 -10.41 6.78 15.59
C GLU A 73 -11.79 7.37 15.19
N ASN A 74 -12.11 7.39 13.90
CA ASN A 74 -13.37 7.93 13.38
C ASN A 74 -14.52 6.93 13.54
N ASN A 75 -15.42 7.17 14.49
CA ASN A 75 -16.59 6.31 14.73
C ASN A 75 -17.86 6.71 13.94
N GLU A 76 -17.92 7.90 13.32
CA GLU A 76 -19.21 8.46 12.86
C GLU A 76 -19.25 8.98 11.40
N ASP A 77 -18.13 9.30 10.75
CA ASP A 77 -18.15 9.77 9.36
C ASP A 77 -17.98 8.64 8.34
N ALA A 78 -19.09 8.31 7.67
CA ALA A 78 -19.21 7.17 6.78
C ALA A 78 -18.39 7.25 5.48
N SER A 79 -17.93 8.44 5.06
CA SER A 79 -17.29 8.61 3.74
C SER A 79 -15.80 8.32 3.69
N SER A 80 -15.09 8.37 4.83
CA SER A 80 -13.62 8.23 4.88
C SER A 80 -13.14 7.01 5.68
N SER A 81 -14.07 6.19 6.16
CA SER A 81 -13.79 5.04 7.02
C SER A 81 -13.86 3.72 6.25
N SER A 82 -12.81 2.90 6.39
CA SER A 82 -12.68 1.57 5.78
C SER A 82 -13.89 0.68 6.00
N ASN A 83 -14.42 0.08 4.93
CA ASN A 83 -15.47 -0.93 5.02
C ASN A 83 -14.98 -2.22 5.68
N VAL A 84 -13.75 -2.63 5.37
CA VAL A 84 -13.10 -3.78 5.98
C VAL A 84 -13.02 -3.61 7.50
N LEU A 85 -12.61 -2.43 7.97
CA LEU A 85 -12.48 -2.15 9.40
C LEU A 85 -13.85 -2.09 10.11
N LYS A 86 -14.87 -1.51 9.47
CA LYS A 86 -16.25 -1.50 10.00
C LYS A 86 -16.78 -2.91 10.22
N GLU A 87 -16.57 -3.80 9.25
CA GLU A 87 -16.97 -5.20 9.35
C GLU A 87 -16.22 -5.91 10.49
N MET A 88 -14.90 -5.69 10.61
CA MET A 88 -14.10 -6.27 11.70
C MET A 88 -14.55 -5.79 13.08
N LYS A 89 -14.79 -4.49 13.27
CA LYS A 89 -15.32 -3.93 14.53
C LYS A 89 -16.67 -4.56 14.88
N SER A 90 -17.60 -4.62 13.92
CA SER A 90 -18.92 -5.24 14.10
C SER A 90 -18.81 -6.71 14.50
N ASN A 91 -17.92 -7.48 13.87
CA ASN A 91 -17.72 -8.89 14.18
C ASN A 91 -17.11 -9.09 15.59
N ALA A 92 -16.18 -8.24 15.99
CA ALA A 92 -15.57 -8.29 17.32
C ALA A 92 -16.58 -7.99 18.44
N GLU A 93 -17.50 -7.05 18.21
CA GLU A 93 -18.54 -6.65 19.18
C GLU A 93 -19.70 -7.66 19.25
N ASN A 94 -20.20 -8.13 18.10
CA ASN A 94 -21.43 -8.92 18.05
C ASN A 94 -21.23 -10.42 18.27
N ASN A 95 -20.11 -10.99 17.80
CA ASN A 95 -19.92 -12.44 17.81
C ASN A 95 -19.17 -12.95 19.06
N ASN A 96 -18.66 -12.03 19.89
CA ASN A 96 -17.78 -12.33 21.03
C ASN A 96 -16.64 -13.31 20.66
N ASP A 97 -16.21 -13.29 19.39
CA ASP A 97 -15.20 -14.17 18.84
C ASP A 97 -13.82 -13.72 19.34
N PRO A 98 -13.14 -14.53 20.17
CA PRO A 98 -11.81 -14.19 20.67
C PRO A 98 -10.81 -13.93 19.55
N ASN A 99 -10.98 -14.59 18.40
CA ASN A 99 -10.08 -14.42 17.26
C ASN A 99 -10.23 -13.04 16.62
N SER A 100 -11.47 -12.57 16.42
CA SER A 100 -11.77 -11.22 15.92
C SER A 100 -11.14 -10.12 16.78
N LYS A 101 -11.12 -10.29 18.11
CA LYS A 101 -10.44 -9.36 19.02
C LYS A 101 -8.92 -9.38 18.86
N VAL A 102 -8.31 -10.55 18.76
CA VAL A 102 -6.87 -10.71 18.55
C VAL A 102 -6.42 -10.07 17.23
N VAL A 103 -7.22 -10.24 16.17
CA VAL A 103 -6.97 -9.62 14.86
C VAL A 103 -7.07 -8.09 14.96
N LEU A 104 -8.11 -7.55 15.61
CA LEU A 104 -8.29 -6.11 15.78
C LEU A 104 -7.14 -5.47 16.60
N GLU A 105 -6.72 -6.12 17.69
CA GLU A 105 -5.55 -5.70 18.46
C GLU A 105 -4.26 -5.75 17.63
N ALA A 106 -4.12 -6.75 16.76
CA ALA A 106 -2.96 -6.89 15.89
C ALA A 106 -2.88 -5.77 14.85
N ILE A 107 -3.95 -5.50 14.10
CA ILE A 107 -3.96 -4.43 13.09
C ILE A 107 -3.84 -3.04 13.74
N THR A 108 -4.41 -2.85 14.94
CA THR A 108 -4.24 -1.60 15.70
C THR A 108 -2.78 -1.40 16.08
N ALA A 109 -2.12 -2.46 16.54
CA ALA A 109 -0.69 -2.39 16.87
C ALA A 109 0.16 -2.10 15.62
N ILE A 110 -0.13 -2.74 14.48
CA ILE A 110 0.58 -2.48 13.22
C ILE A 110 0.41 -1.02 12.78
N ALA A 111 -0.83 -0.50 12.77
CA ALA A 111 -1.12 0.86 12.34
C ALA A 111 -0.52 1.94 13.25
N THR A 112 -0.58 1.75 14.57
CA THR A 112 -0.17 2.77 15.55
C THR A 112 1.31 2.69 15.92
N GLY A 113 1.98 1.58 15.63
CA GLY A 113 3.33 1.32 16.16
C GLY A 113 3.34 1.02 17.67
N ILE A 114 2.18 0.88 18.32
CA ILE A 114 2.07 0.61 19.76
C ILE A 114 1.87 -0.90 19.99
N PRO A 115 2.70 -1.56 20.82
CA PRO A 115 2.54 -2.99 21.12
C PRO A 115 1.18 -3.34 21.74
N ARG A 116 0.68 -4.56 21.45
CA ARG A 116 -0.54 -5.12 22.07
C ARG A 116 -0.41 -5.20 23.60
N PRO A 117 -1.52 -5.16 24.36
CA PRO A 117 -1.48 -5.38 25.81
C PRO A 117 -0.69 -6.64 26.19
N GLY A 118 0.17 -6.52 27.21
CA GLY A 118 1.04 -7.61 27.66
C GLY A 118 2.29 -7.87 26.79
N HIS A 119 2.53 -7.09 25.73
CA HIS A 119 3.71 -7.20 24.87
C HIS A 119 4.57 -5.93 24.96
N SER A 120 5.89 -6.08 24.81
CA SER A 120 6.84 -4.94 24.85
C SER A 120 7.24 -4.43 23.46
N VAL A 121 6.94 -5.18 22.40
CA VAL A 121 7.32 -4.88 21.00
C VAL A 121 6.25 -5.39 20.04
N ILE A 122 6.19 -4.81 18.83
CA ILE A 122 5.45 -5.37 17.70
C ILE A 122 6.30 -6.46 17.06
N GLY A 123 6.10 -7.69 17.51
CA GLY A 123 6.83 -8.85 17.01
C GLY A 123 6.18 -9.52 15.81
N VAL A 124 6.86 -10.52 15.25
CA VAL A 124 6.37 -11.37 14.15
C VAL A 124 4.98 -11.97 14.45
N GLY A 125 4.70 -12.29 15.72
CA GLY A 125 3.39 -12.77 16.14
C GLY A 125 2.26 -11.78 15.83
N THR A 126 2.48 -10.48 16.04
CA THR A 126 1.50 -9.43 15.73
C THR A 126 1.20 -9.38 14.23
N TYR A 127 2.25 -9.34 13.38
CA TYR A 127 2.07 -9.34 11.93
C TYR A 127 1.41 -10.61 11.41
N ARG A 128 1.74 -11.77 11.99
CA ARG A 128 1.09 -13.04 11.64
C ARG A 128 -0.40 -13.02 11.99
N ASP A 129 -0.74 -12.60 13.20
CA ASP A 129 -2.12 -12.60 13.69
C ASP A 129 -2.99 -11.57 12.94
N GLY A 130 -2.41 -10.47 12.47
CA GLY A 130 -3.11 -9.43 11.69
C GLY A 130 -3.05 -9.60 10.17
N LYS A 131 -2.35 -10.62 9.65
CA LYS A 131 -1.97 -10.73 8.23
C LYS A 131 -3.14 -10.53 7.26
N ASP A 132 -4.17 -11.36 7.36
CA ASP A 132 -5.26 -11.39 6.37
C ASP A 132 -6.08 -10.09 6.44
N ALA A 133 -6.28 -9.57 7.65
CA ALA A 133 -6.96 -8.31 7.88
C ALA A 133 -6.16 -7.12 7.31
N TRP A 134 -4.85 -7.10 7.54
CA TRP A 134 -3.96 -6.07 7.02
C TRP A 134 -3.90 -6.09 5.50
N GLN A 135 -3.87 -7.28 4.88
CA GLN A 135 -3.94 -7.43 3.43
C GLN A 135 -5.28 -6.93 2.85
N ALA A 136 -6.40 -7.18 3.53
CA ALA A 136 -7.70 -6.66 3.12
C ALA A 136 -7.74 -5.12 3.18
N LEU A 137 -7.23 -4.53 4.27
CA LEU A 137 -7.11 -3.07 4.42
C LEU A 137 -6.18 -2.47 3.37
N ALA A 138 -5.01 -3.07 3.13
CA ALA A 138 -4.07 -2.64 2.11
C ALA A 138 -4.66 -2.69 0.70
N LYS A 139 -5.49 -3.69 0.40
CA LYS A 139 -6.20 -3.79 -0.89
C LYS A 139 -7.25 -2.70 -1.05
N GLU A 140 -8.02 -2.41 0.00
CA GLU A 140 -8.98 -1.29 0.01
C GLU A 140 -8.23 0.04 -0.21
N TYR A 141 -7.15 0.28 0.54
CA TYR A 141 -6.32 1.47 0.44
C TYR A 141 -5.72 1.65 -0.97
N ALA A 142 -5.12 0.61 -1.55
CA ALA A 142 -4.58 0.63 -2.91
C ALA A 142 -5.64 0.90 -3.99
N SER A 143 -6.91 0.71 -3.65
CA SER A 143 -8.06 0.96 -4.54
C SER A 143 -8.64 2.37 -4.37
N LEU A 144 -8.20 3.16 -3.38
CA LEU A 144 -8.67 4.54 -3.18
C LEU A 144 -8.18 5.46 -4.29
N PRO A 145 -9.00 6.38 -4.81
CA PRO A 145 -8.54 7.41 -5.72
C PRO A 145 -7.61 8.39 -4.99
N THR A 146 -6.61 8.89 -5.70
CA THR A 146 -5.61 9.87 -5.20
C THR A 146 -6.11 11.31 -5.14
N THR A 147 -7.37 11.57 -5.47
CA THR A 147 -7.95 12.92 -5.43
C THR A 147 -8.07 13.49 -4.02
N ASP A 148 -7.77 12.69 -3.01
CA ASP A 148 -7.74 13.09 -1.60
C ASP A 148 -6.27 13.28 -1.20
N GLU A 149 -5.89 14.53 -0.90
CA GLU A 149 -4.53 14.94 -0.50
C GLU A 149 -3.99 14.14 0.70
N TYR A 150 -4.85 13.38 1.38
CA TYR A 150 -4.52 12.55 2.52
C TYR A 150 -3.93 11.17 2.16
N TYR A 151 -4.18 10.65 0.95
CA TYR A 151 -3.72 9.29 0.58
C TYR A 151 -2.48 9.34 -0.28
N ASN A 152 -1.47 8.56 0.10
CA ASN A 152 -0.20 8.47 -0.64
C ASN A 152 -0.13 7.15 -1.44
N THR A 153 -1.11 6.95 -2.33
CA THR A 153 -1.26 5.74 -3.17
C THR A 153 -0.72 5.93 -4.59
N LYS A 154 0.27 6.82 -4.76
CA LYS A 154 0.74 7.32 -6.07
C LYS A 154 1.12 6.22 -7.06
N GLU A 155 1.92 5.25 -6.63
CA GLU A 155 2.32 4.12 -7.48
C GLU A 155 1.12 3.27 -7.87
N ALA A 156 0.22 2.97 -6.92
CA ALA A 156 -1.00 2.23 -7.19
C ALA A 156 -1.93 2.98 -8.15
N THR A 157 -2.01 4.31 -8.08
CA THR A 157 -2.74 5.12 -9.06
C THR A 157 -2.09 5.06 -10.43
N LEU A 158 -0.79 5.30 -10.53
CA LEU A 158 -0.06 5.20 -11.79
C LEU A 158 -0.32 3.85 -12.47
N TYR A 159 -0.19 2.75 -11.73
CA TYR A 159 -0.40 1.40 -12.27
C TYR A 159 -1.85 1.16 -12.70
N ARG A 160 -2.84 1.63 -11.93
CA ARG A 160 -4.25 1.55 -12.35
C ARG A 160 -4.55 2.39 -13.58
N THR A 161 -4.00 3.60 -13.67
CA THR A 161 -4.16 4.46 -14.83
C THR A 161 -3.54 3.83 -16.08
N ALA A 162 -2.46 3.07 -15.93
CA ALA A 162 -1.85 2.27 -16.99
C ALA A 162 -2.60 0.95 -17.29
N GLY A 163 -3.79 0.73 -16.71
CA GLY A 163 -4.61 -0.46 -16.94
C GLY A 163 -4.23 -1.67 -16.07
N GLY A 164 -3.38 -1.49 -15.06
CA GLY A 164 -3.00 -2.55 -14.13
C GLY A 164 -4.11 -2.89 -13.14
N GLU A 165 -4.26 -4.18 -12.86
CA GLU A 165 -5.22 -4.71 -11.89
C GLU A 165 -4.49 -5.22 -10.63
N ILE A 166 -5.07 -5.00 -9.44
CA ILE A 166 -4.50 -5.52 -8.20
C ILE A 166 -4.64 -7.05 -8.18
N LEU A 167 -3.52 -7.75 -8.35
CA LEU A 167 -3.44 -9.21 -8.29
C LEU A 167 -3.44 -9.73 -6.85
N ASN A 168 -2.59 -9.16 -6.00
CA ASN A 168 -2.43 -9.59 -4.60
C ASN A 168 -1.83 -8.47 -3.74
N ILE A 169 -1.90 -8.61 -2.41
CA ILE A 169 -1.09 -7.83 -1.48
C ILE A 169 0.05 -8.70 -0.97
N GLU A 170 1.29 -8.23 -1.14
CA GLU A 170 2.48 -8.86 -0.59
C GLU A 170 2.66 -8.41 0.87
N HIS A 171 2.44 -9.34 1.80
CA HIS A 171 2.56 -9.07 3.23
C HIS A 171 4.04 -9.14 3.67
N LEU A 172 4.53 -8.11 4.36
CA LEU A 172 5.94 -7.96 4.76
C LEU A 172 6.92 -8.04 3.57
N ALA A 173 6.52 -7.46 2.43
CA ALA A 173 7.36 -7.37 1.24
C ALA A 173 8.59 -6.48 1.45
N ASP A 174 8.45 -5.43 2.27
CA ASP A 174 9.56 -4.60 2.74
C ASP A 174 9.51 -4.51 4.27
N THR A 175 10.61 -4.91 4.90
CA THR A 175 10.77 -5.00 6.36
C THR A 175 11.69 -3.93 6.92
N ASN A 176 12.05 -2.92 6.10
CA ASN A 176 12.75 -1.74 6.59
C ASN A 176 11.91 -1.04 7.67
N GLU A 177 12.54 -0.64 8.77
CA GLU A 177 11.88 -0.01 9.90
C GLU A 177 11.02 1.21 9.51
N ALA A 178 11.49 2.03 8.58
CA ALA A 178 10.74 3.20 8.10
C ALA A 178 9.46 2.78 7.36
N TYR A 179 9.54 1.77 6.49
CA TYR A 179 8.39 1.32 5.72
C TYR A 179 7.41 0.45 6.53
N LEU A 180 7.90 -0.27 7.54
CA LEU A 180 7.05 -0.94 8.53
C LEU A 180 6.15 0.06 9.27
N LYS A 181 6.65 1.27 9.56
CA LYS A 181 5.84 2.34 10.18
C LYS A 181 4.78 2.87 9.21
N GLU A 182 5.13 3.06 7.95
CA GLU A 182 4.23 3.63 6.93
C GLU A 182 3.12 2.68 6.48
N ALA A 183 3.43 1.39 6.32
CA ALA A 183 2.53 0.45 5.64
C ALA A 183 2.48 -0.96 6.25
N GLY A 184 3.10 -1.17 7.42
CA GLY A 184 3.21 -2.51 8.00
C GLY A 184 3.95 -3.50 7.08
N GLY A 185 4.78 -3.00 6.16
CA GLY A 185 5.49 -3.80 5.17
C GLY A 185 4.64 -4.34 4.02
N ALA A 186 3.38 -3.93 3.90
CA ALA A 186 2.52 -4.34 2.80
C ALA A 186 2.87 -3.61 1.49
N MET A 187 2.83 -4.33 0.36
CA MET A 187 2.91 -3.75 -0.99
C MET A 187 1.80 -4.33 -1.86
N ALA A 188 1.26 -3.55 -2.79
CA ALA A 188 0.25 -4.04 -3.74
C ALA A 188 0.92 -4.56 -5.01
N ARG A 189 0.65 -5.81 -5.38
CA ARG A 189 1.07 -6.38 -6.65
C ARG A 189 0.01 -6.11 -7.72
N PHE A 190 0.44 -5.52 -8.81
CA PHE A 190 -0.35 -5.30 -10.01
C PHE A 190 0.05 -6.28 -11.11
N ILE A 191 -0.92 -6.64 -11.95
CA ILE A 191 -0.75 -7.39 -13.19
C ILE A 191 -1.28 -6.55 -14.35
N PHE A 192 -0.63 -6.66 -15.50
CA PHE A 192 -0.99 -5.98 -16.75
C PHE A 192 -1.23 -7.04 -17.81
N TRP A 193 -2.18 -6.84 -18.72
CA TRP A 193 -2.65 -7.85 -19.69
C TRP A 193 -2.32 -7.50 -21.14
#